data_AF-A0A6I1JFA9-F1
#
_entry.id   AF-A0A6I1JFA9-F1
#
_cell.length_a   1.000
_cell.length_b   1.000
_cell.length_c   1.000
_cell.angle_alpha   90.00
_cell.angle_beta   90.00
_cell.angle_gamma   90.00
#
_symmetry.space_group_name_H-M   'P 1'
#
loop_
_entity.id
_entity.type
_entity.pdbx_description
1 polymer ?
#
loop_
_entity_poly.entity_id
_entity_poly.type
_entity_poly.pdbx_seq_one_letter_code
_entity_poly.pdbx_strand_id
1 'polypeptide(L)'
;SSTTSTYTFSLNAGLIGMGRLCELTAVLYLENPEPDGADEELSRTAYFSVGTMKIERVAPAWSSADAQDPARLKPLLVSGLGRSGTTLLMKLLLSHPKIAGWGVHPYEGQAAQYWLNAARILLQPGDVRSDVPVTAFQQAMNKIYRNPFLSHPFMVERPDRNLVLEWADHVHVQQTIDFFKMQTDEYYNKVAIQSGKNAPSFFAEKTQPNMHSEGFWEFYSDVREITIVRHPFDVLCSVRALFSEVALYKTDEYIHALNLGYERMLARLELPERRNKVILYEDLISSQHDTMAHLFRFLDVDQVDFSTSLEIDANADSHMTSADPDSSVGRWKDDLSLQDQETAKAAFSASVKRLGRLSPRFDPGYDV
;
A
#
# COMPACT_ATOMS: atom_id res chain seq x y z
N SER A 1 -31.37 16.22 -26.45
CA SER A 1 -30.95 17.19 -25.41
C SER A 1 -29.71 16.65 -24.72
N SER A 2 -28.52 17.04 -25.20
CA SER A 2 -27.26 16.66 -24.56
C SER A 2 -26.98 17.64 -23.42
N THR A 3 -27.37 17.28 -22.21
CA THR A 3 -26.93 17.98 -21.00
C THR A 3 -25.44 17.72 -20.84
N THR A 4 -24.61 18.68 -21.25
CA THR A 4 -23.18 18.66 -20.97
C THR A 4 -23.00 19.09 -19.51
N SER A 5 -23.00 18.12 -18.60
CA SER A 5 -22.66 18.39 -17.20
C SER A 5 -21.15 18.63 -17.11
N THR A 6 -20.77 19.84 -16.68
CA THR A 6 -19.36 20.18 -16.43
C THR A 6 -19.07 19.88 -14.97
N TYR A 7 -18.27 18.86 -14.71
CA TYR A 7 -17.82 18.51 -13.37
C TYR A 7 -16.43 19.13 -13.15
N THR A 8 -16.28 19.89 -12.06
CA THR A 8 -14.99 20.40 -11.63
C THR A 8 -14.45 19.48 -10.55
N PHE A 9 -13.37 18.76 -10.85
CA PHE A 9 -12.71 17.90 -9.87
C PHE A 9 -11.49 18.63 -9.32
N SER A 10 -11.40 18.73 -8.00
CA SER A 10 -10.17 19.17 -7.34
C SER A 10 -9.28 17.96 -7.16
N LEU A 11 -8.24 17.91 -7.98
CA LEU A 11 -7.27 16.86 -7.95
C LEU A 11 -6.28 17.17 -6.82
N ASN A 12 -6.62 16.72 -5.60
CA ASN A 12 -5.73 16.78 -4.44
C ASN A 12 -4.66 15.68 -4.60
N ALA A 13 -3.82 15.85 -5.61
CA ALA A 13 -2.50 15.26 -5.58
C ALA A 13 -1.83 15.89 -4.36
N GLY A 14 -1.89 15.21 -3.22
CA GLY A 14 -0.97 15.53 -2.13
C GLY A 14 0.42 15.26 -2.70
N LEU A 15 0.98 16.26 -3.38
CA LEU A 15 2.29 16.30 -4.01
C LEU A 15 3.32 16.43 -2.90
N ILE A 16 3.35 15.42 -2.04
CA ILE A 16 4.59 14.95 -1.48
C ILE A 16 4.84 13.73 -2.34
N GLY A 17 5.82 13.89 -3.22
CA GLY A 17 6.11 13.07 -4.37
C GLY A 17 7.50 13.50 -4.82
N MET A 18 8.49 12.75 -4.38
CA MET A 18 9.91 13.10 -4.49
C MET A 18 10.49 12.77 -5.88
N GLY A 19 9.78 11.97 -6.67
CA GLY A 19 10.17 11.62 -8.03
C GLY A 19 9.90 12.75 -9.04
N ARG A 20 10.70 12.79 -10.10
CA ARG A 20 10.55 13.72 -11.24
C ARG A 20 9.23 13.52 -11.99
N LEU A 21 8.68 12.31 -11.94
CA LEU A 21 7.43 11.91 -12.57
C LEU A 21 6.51 11.34 -11.49
N CYS A 22 5.33 11.93 -11.33
CA CYS A 22 4.26 11.35 -10.54
C CYS A 22 3.20 10.83 -11.52
N GLU A 23 2.89 9.54 -11.43
CA GLU A 23 1.69 9.00 -12.07
C GLU A 23 0.52 9.18 -11.14
N LEU A 24 -0.43 9.99 -11.60
CA LEU A 24 -1.65 10.21 -10.86
C LEU A 24 -2.79 9.41 -11.48
N THR A 25 -3.30 8.46 -10.71
CA THR A 25 -4.54 7.76 -11.05
C THR A 25 -5.72 8.60 -10.57
N ALA A 26 -6.40 9.26 -11.50
CA ALA A 26 -7.64 9.96 -11.20
C ALA A 26 -8.78 8.92 -11.12
N VAL A 27 -9.30 8.72 -9.92
CA VAL A 27 -10.51 7.92 -9.68
C VAL A 27 -11.66 8.90 -9.53
N LEU A 28 -12.64 8.83 -10.44
CA LEU A 28 -13.86 9.60 -10.31
C LEU A 28 -14.87 8.83 -9.48
N TYR A 29 -15.39 9.51 -8.47
CA TYR A 29 -16.50 9.05 -7.64
C TYR A 29 -17.77 9.72 -8.17
N LEU A 30 -18.74 8.92 -8.59
CA LEU A 30 -20.10 9.37 -8.75
C LEU A 30 -20.87 8.84 -7.54
N GLU A 31 -20.95 9.67 -6.50
CA GLU A 31 -21.95 9.49 -5.46
C GLU A 31 -23.30 9.89 -6.06
N ASN A 32 -24.24 8.95 -6.07
CA ASN A 32 -25.62 9.27 -6.33
C ASN A 32 -26.18 9.77 -4.98
N PRO A 33 -26.49 11.07 -4.82
CA PRO A 33 -27.12 11.52 -3.59
C PRO A 33 -28.45 10.78 -3.51
N GLU A 34 -28.64 9.97 -2.47
CA GLU A 34 -29.94 9.37 -2.25
C GLU A 34 -30.99 10.48 -2.11
N PRO A 35 -32.18 10.34 -2.73
CA PRO A 35 -33.29 11.19 -2.37
C PRO A 35 -33.64 10.92 -0.90
N ASP A 36 -33.78 11.99 -0.11
CA ASP A 36 -34.14 11.92 1.31
C ASP A 36 -35.17 10.82 1.58
N GLY A 37 -34.77 9.76 2.31
CA GLY A 37 -35.68 8.74 2.85
C GLY A 37 -35.67 7.35 2.23
N ALA A 38 -34.60 6.92 1.55
CA ALA A 38 -34.41 5.50 1.23
C ALA A 38 -33.64 4.78 2.37
N ASP A 39 -34.09 3.56 2.70
CA ASP A 39 -33.41 2.67 3.65
C ASP A 39 -31.97 2.38 3.22
N GLU A 40 -31.09 2.10 4.20
CA GLU A 40 -29.63 1.84 4.18
C GLU A 40 -29.10 0.76 3.17
N GLU A 41 -29.68 0.60 1.99
CA GLU A 41 -29.16 -0.25 0.92
C GLU A 41 -28.20 0.52 0.01
N LEU A 42 -26.94 0.60 0.45
CA LEU A 42 -25.73 0.79 -0.37
C LEU A 42 -25.90 1.80 -1.52
N SER A 43 -25.55 3.07 -1.24
CA SER A 43 -25.29 4.10 -2.25
C SER A 43 -24.53 3.50 -3.44
N ARG A 44 -25.19 3.36 -4.58
CA ARG A 44 -24.61 2.78 -5.81
C ARG A 44 -23.47 3.68 -6.29
N THR A 45 -22.27 3.40 -5.81
CA THR A 45 -21.06 4.14 -6.17
C THR A 45 -20.49 3.52 -7.43
N ALA A 46 -20.62 4.20 -8.56
CA ALA A 46 -19.97 3.76 -9.79
C ALA A 46 -18.52 4.26 -9.81
N TYR A 47 -17.56 3.34 -9.92
CA TYR A 47 -16.14 3.65 -10.00
C TYR A 47 -15.69 3.76 -11.45
N PHE A 48 -15.18 4.93 -11.84
CA PHE A 48 -14.55 5.11 -13.15
C PHE A 48 -13.09 5.53 -12.96
N SER A 49 -12.16 4.76 -13.53
CA SER A 49 -10.79 5.22 -13.75
C SER A 49 -10.77 6.04 -15.04
N VAL A 50 -10.38 7.31 -14.96
CA VAL A 50 -10.32 8.20 -16.14
C VAL A 50 -8.97 8.10 -16.85
N GLY A 51 -8.07 7.27 -16.33
CA GLY A 51 -6.73 7.05 -16.84
C GLY A 51 -5.66 7.60 -15.90
N THR A 52 -4.42 7.39 -16.30
CA THR A 52 -3.23 7.83 -15.58
C THR A 52 -2.72 9.12 -16.21
N MET A 53 -2.65 10.20 -15.42
CA MET A 53 -2.00 11.43 -15.84
C MET A 53 -0.53 11.38 -15.43
N LYS A 54 0.38 11.59 -16.39
CA LYS A 54 1.79 11.83 -16.10
C LYS A 54 1.98 13.31 -15.82
N ILE A 55 2.39 13.64 -14.61
CA ILE A 55 2.69 15.01 -14.20
C ILE A 55 4.20 15.08 -13.93
N GLU A 56 4.90 15.97 -14.63
CA GLU A 56 6.31 16.27 -14.37
C GLU A 56 6.40 17.35 -13.28
N ARG A 57 7.16 17.08 -12.21
CA ARG A 57 7.39 18.04 -11.14
C ARG A 57 8.47 19.04 -11.56
N VAL A 58 8.19 20.34 -11.48
CA VAL A 58 9.08 21.42 -11.97
C VAL A 58 10.27 21.69 -11.04
N ALA A 59 10.25 21.22 -9.79
CA ALA A 59 11.43 21.13 -8.91
C ALA A 59 11.14 20.29 -7.65
N PRO A 60 12.07 19.46 -7.14
CA PRO A 60 12.01 18.97 -5.78
C PRO A 60 12.46 20.08 -4.80
N ALA A 61 11.67 20.34 -3.76
CA ALA A 61 12.14 21.15 -2.61
C ALA A 61 13.12 20.36 -1.72
N TRP A 62 13.15 19.02 -1.86
CA TRP A 62 13.97 18.10 -1.09
C TRP A 62 14.34 16.88 -1.95
N SER A 63 15.56 16.36 -1.82
CA SER A 63 16.08 15.17 -2.51
C SER A 63 16.66 14.24 -1.45
N SER A 64 16.19 12.98 -1.39
CA SER A 64 16.72 11.97 -0.49
C SER A 64 18.15 11.57 -0.83
N ALA A 65 18.65 11.95 -2.01
CA ALA A 65 20.02 11.70 -2.44
C ALA A 65 21.04 12.66 -1.77
N ASP A 66 20.58 13.83 -1.28
CA ASP A 66 21.46 14.88 -0.76
C ASP A 66 21.44 14.98 0.78
N ALA A 67 20.47 14.34 1.46
CA ALA A 67 20.34 14.35 2.90
C ALA A 67 21.00 13.10 3.53
N GLN A 68 21.74 13.28 4.63
CA GLN A 68 22.10 12.15 5.49
C GLN A 68 20.82 11.58 6.10
N ASP A 69 20.44 10.36 5.72
CA ASP A 69 19.24 9.70 6.24
C ASP A 69 19.46 9.34 7.72
N PRO A 70 18.72 9.93 8.68
CA PRO A 70 18.90 9.63 10.09
C PRO A 70 18.31 8.27 10.48
N ALA A 71 17.55 7.62 9.58
CA ALA A 71 16.95 6.32 9.83
C ALA A 71 18.02 5.26 10.10
N ARG A 72 17.89 4.60 11.25
CA ARG A 72 18.76 3.49 11.67
C ARG A 72 18.25 2.16 11.15
N LEU A 73 16.93 2.03 10.97
CA LEU A 73 16.29 0.83 10.44
C LEU A 73 15.78 1.08 9.03
N LYS A 74 15.94 0.06 8.17
CA LYS A 74 15.49 0.10 6.79
C LYS A 74 14.03 -0.37 6.71
N PRO A 75 13.13 0.33 6.00
CA PRO A 75 11.78 -0.15 5.79
C PRO A 75 11.77 -1.40 4.90
N LEU A 76 11.11 -2.45 5.38
CA LEU A 76 10.75 -3.64 4.62
C LEU A 76 9.22 -3.69 4.45
N LEU A 77 8.74 -3.30 3.28
CA LEU A 77 7.33 -3.31 2.96
C LEU A 77 6.91 -4.69 2.45
N VAL A 78 5.86 -5.26 3.04
CA VAL A 78 5.21 -6.47 2.54
C VAL A 78 3.90 -6.07 1.89
N SER A 79 3.94 -5.89 0.57
CA SER A 79 2.82 -5.45 -0.24
C SER A 79 2.08 -6.64 -0.85
N GLY A 80 0.76 -6.56 -0.87
CA GLY A 80 -0.07 -7.52 -1.58
C GLY A 80 -1.54 -7.13 -1.47
N LEU A 81 -2.37 -7.67 -2.36
CA LEU A 81 -3.81 -7.54 -2.19
C LEU A 81 -4.26 -8.41 -1.02
N GLY A 82 -5.42 -8.07 -0.45
CA GLY A 82 -6.06 -8.90 0.57
C GLY A 82 -6.12 -10.36 0.11
N ARG A 83 -5.87 -11.30 1.03
CA ARG A 83 -5.93 -12.76 0.77
C ARG A 83 -4.79 -13.33 -0.09
N SER A 84 -3.72 -12.57 -0.31
CA SER A 84 -2.53 -13.03 -1.07
C SER A 84 -1.45 -13.73 -0.23
N GLY A 85 -1.72 -14.02 1.05
CA GLY A 85 -0.74 -14.69 1.93
C GLY A 85 0.28 -13.77 2.62
N THR A 86 0.03 -12.45 2.67
CA THR A 86 0.90 -11.48 3.37
C THR A 86 1.10 -11.81 4.85
N THR A 87 0.09 -12.36 5.53
CA THR A 87 0.19 -12.80 6.92
C THR A 87 1.19 -13.93 7.11
N LEU A 88 1.17 -14.96 6.24
CA LEU A 88 2.15 -16.07 6.28
C LEU A 88 3.56 -15.54 6.01
N LEU A 89 3.71 -14.69 4.99
CA LEU A 89 5.00 -14.09 4.66
C LEU A 89 5.55 -13.25 5.82
N MET A 90 4.72 -12.44 6.49
CA MET A 90 5.12 -11.68 7.67
C MET A 90 5.59 -12.61 8.80
N LYS A 91 4.83 -13.67 9.10
CA LYS A 91 5.23 -14.66 10.11
C LYS A 91 6.63 -15.22 9.84
N LEU A 92 6.89 -15.61 8.59
CA LEU A 92 8.19 -16.15 8.17
C LEU A 92 9.30 -15.08 8.24
N LEU A 93 9.06 -13.86 7.76
CA LEU A 93 10.05 -12.77 7.83
C LEU A 93 10.37 -12.39 9.28
N LEU A 94 9.36 -12.36 10.16
CA LEU A 94 9.54 -12.02 11.58
C LEU A 94 10.21 -13.13 12.39
N SER A 95 10.44 -14.32 11.83
CA SER A 95 11.36 -15.29 12.45
C SER A 95 12.83 -14.84 12.38
N HIS A 96 13.17 -13.94 11.46
CA HIS A 96 14.55 -13.51 11.22
C HIS A 96 15.03 -12.51 12.29
N PRO A 97 16.24 -12.68 12.89
CA PRO A 97 16.74 -11.81 13.95
C PRO A 97 17.02 -10.37 13.49
N LYS A 98 17.28 -10.17 12.20
CA LYS A 98 17.51 -8.84 11.60
C LYS A 98 16.26 -8.08 11.18
N ILE A 99 15.07 -8.65 11.34
CA ILE A 99 13.81 -8.03 10.89
C ILE A 99 12.92 -7.81 12.11
N ALA A 100 12.77 -6.56 12.55
CA ALA A 100 11.81 -6.18 13.58
C ALA A 100 10.41 -6.02 12.97
N GLY A 101 9.37 -6.25 13.75
CA GLY A 101 8.00 -6.04 13.28
C GLY A 101 6.99 -6.44 14.34
N TRP A 102 5.77 -5.90 14.23
CA TRP A 102 4.71 -6.19 15.17
C TRP A 102 4.37 -7.69 15.14
N GLY A 103 4.76 -8.43 16.18
CA GLY A 103 4.72 -9.89 16.21
C GLY A 103 3.36 -10.51 16.56
N VAL A 104 2.29 -9.71 16.65
CA VAL A 104 0.95 -10.20 17.00
C VAL A 104 0.10 -10.24 15.74
N HIS A 105 -0.50 -11.40 15.45
CA HIS A 105 -1.47 -11.56 14.36
C HIS A 105 -2.57 -10.47 14.45
N PRO A 106 -2.96 -9.82 13.34
CA PRO A 106 -2.61 -10.11 11.95
C PRO A 106 -1.30 -9.47 11.46
N TYR A 107 -0.41 -9.01 12.34
CA TYR A 107 0.85 -8.32 12.02
C TYR A 107 0.64 -6.90 11.44
N GLU A 108 -0.32 -6.16 12.00
CA GLU A 108 -0.78 -4.84 11.53
C GLU A 108 -0.45 -3.69 12.49
N GLY A 109 0.76 -3.68 13.08
CA GLY A 109 1.16 -2.60 13.99
C GLY A 109 1.18 -1.20 13.34
N GLN A 110 1.47 -1.11 12.03
CA GLN A 110 1.35 0.09 11.17
C GLN A 110 1.90 1.40 11.75
N ALA A 111 2.87 1.33 12.66
CA ALA A 111 3.40 2.50 13.37
C ALA A 111 4.12 3.46 12.43
N ALA A 112 4.91 2.94 11.49
CA ALA A 112 5.56 3.75 10.48
C ALA A 112 4.51 4.38 9.54
N GLN A 113 3.55 3.60 9.04
CA GLN A 113 2.45 4.15 8.24
C GLN A 113 1.70 5.28 8.95
N TYR A 114 1.42 5.14 10.24
CA TYR A 114 0.80 6.17 11.06
C TYR A 114 1.65 7.45 11.12
N TRP A 115 2.95 7.33 11.44
CA TRP A 115 3.85 8.48 11.53
C TRP A 115 4.10 9.17 10.19
N LEU A 116 4.27 8.40 9.12
CA LEU A 116 4.43 8.96 7.78
C LEU A 116 3.15 9.62 7.28
N ASN A 117 1.97 9.13 7.67
CA ASN A 117 0.72 9.81 7.39
C ASN A 117 0.62 11.15 8.14
N ALA A 118 1.06 11.21 9.40
CA ALA A 118 1.13 12.46 10.15
C ALA A 118 2.10 13.46 9.50
N ALA A 119 3.30 13.01 9.12
CA ALA A 119 4.27 13.80 8.35
C ALA A 119 3.62 14.36 7.08
N ARG A 120 2.94 13.49 6.32
CA ARG A 120 2.28 13.87 5.08
C ARG A 120 1.21 14.94 5.29
N ILE A 121 0.41 14.86 6.35
CA ILE A 121 -0.60 15.88 6.66
C ILE A 121 0.08 17.21 7.00
N LEU A 122 1.10 17.19 7.86
CA LEU A 122 1.83 18.39 8.32
C LEU A 122 2.66 19.07 7.23
N LEU A 123 2.95 18.37 6.14
CA LEU A 123 3.72 18.87 5.01
C LEU A 123 2.85 19.22 3.80
N GLN A 124 1.54 18.97 3.87
CA GLN A 124 0.62 19.40 2.83
C GLN A 124 0.29 20.89 2.95
N PRO A 125 0.16 21.60 1.81
CA PRO A 125 -0.44 22.93 1.77
C PRO A 125 -1.77 22.96 2.50
N GLY A 126 -2.03 24.07 3.21
CA GLY A 126 -3.30 24.26 3.92
C GLY A 126 -4.51 24.05 3.01
N ASP A 127 -5.63 23.63 3.60
CA ASP A 127 -6.83 23.34 2.85
C ASP A 127 -7.32 24.62 2.14
N VAL A 128 -7.42 24.58 0.80
CA VAL A 128 -7.90 25.72 0.00
C VAL A 128 -9.43 25.81 0.05
N ARG A 129 -10.10 24.79 0.63
CA ARG A 129 -11.54 24.84 0.82
C ARG A 129 -11.90 25.96 1.79
N SER A 130 -12.84 26.79 1.37
CA SER A 130 -13.30 27.97 2.12
C SER A 130 -14.03 27.64 3.42
N ASP A 131 -14.37 26.37 3.67
CA ASP A 131 -15.14 25.88 4.81
C ASP A 131 -14.28 25.46 6.02
N VAL A 132 -12.94 25.42 5.89
CA VAL A 132 -12.02 25.12 6.99
C VAL A 132 -11.24 26.38 7.37
N PRO A 133 -11.59 27.07 8.47
CA PRO A 133 -10.84 28.22 8.94
C PRO A 133 -9.38 27.85 9.23
N VAL A 134 -8.44 28.76 8.97
CA VAL A 134 -7.01 28.59 9.31
C VAL A 134 -6.79 28.30 10.80
N THR A 135 -7.73 28.70 11.65
CA THR A 135 -7.74 28.45 13.11
C THR A 135 -8.44 27.17 13.53
N ALA A 136 -8.90 26.31 12.60
CA ALA A 136 -9.64 25.08 12.93
C ALA A 136 -8.87 24.16 13.89
N PHE A 137 -7.52 24.19 13.84
CA PHE A 137 -6.65 23.45 14.76
C PHE A 137 -6.82 23.86 16.23
N GLN A 138 -7.31 25.08 16.52
CA GLN A 138 -7.57 25.54 17.88
C GLN A 138 -8.85 24.95 18.47
N GLN A 139 -9.76 24.47 17.63
CA GLN A 139 -11.09 24.01 18.04
C GLN A 139 -11.19 22.48 18.08
N ALA A 140 -10.42 21.77 17.28
CA ALA A 140 -10.44 20.31 17.24
C ALA A 140 -9.14 19.70 17.77
N MET A 141 -9.08 19.58 19.10
CA MET A 141 -7.94 19.02 19.85
C MET A 141 -7.61 17.55 19.51
N ASN A 142 -8.50 16.86 18.80
CA ASN A 142 -8.33 15.46 18.38
C ASN A 142 -8.02 15.29 16.88
N LYS A 143 -7.70 16.39 16.18
CA LYS A 143 -7.40 16.37 14.73
C LYS A 143 -6.08 17.04 14.43
N ILE A 144 -5.36 16.47 13.47
CA ILE A 144 -4.20 17.12 12.84
C ILE A 144 -4.69 17.73 11.53
N TYR A 145 -4.43 19.02 11.35
CA TYR A 145 -4.75 19.75 10.12
C TYR A 145 -3.52 19.91 9.25
N ARG A 146 -3.75 20.18 7.96
CA ARG A 146 -2.69 20.55 7.02
C ARG A 146 -1.97 21.82 7.46
N ASN A 147 -0.77 22.05 6.94
CA ASN A 147 0.05 23.17 7.36
C ASN A 147 -0.60 24.51 6.98
N PRO A 148 -1.05 25.34 7.95
CA PRO A 148 -1.68 26.61 7.65
C PRO A 148 -0.70 27.61 7.02
N PHE A 149 0.60 27.46 7.28
CA PHE A 149 1.65 28.34 6.78
C PHE A 149 2.03 28.05 5.32
N LEU A 150 1.66 26.88 4.80
CA LEU A 150 1.84 26.50 3.40
C LEU A 150 0.61 26.86 2.53
N SER A 151 -0.23 27.80 2.96
CA SER A 151 -1.44 28.24 2.25
C SER A 151 -1.36 29.70 1.76
N HIS A 152 -2.06 29.99 0.66
CA HIS A 152 -1.99 31.25 -0.09
C HIS A 152 -2.93 32.30 0.55
N PRO A 153 -2.39 33.18 1.42
CA PRO A 153 -1.67 34.38 0.93
C PRO A 153 -0.20 34.46 1.35
N PHE A 154 0.32 33.53 2.15
CA PHE A 154 1.74 33.54 2.57
C PHE A 154 2.69 33.10 1.44
N MET A 155 2.14 32.49 0.38
CA MET A 155 2.85 31.97 -0.80
C MET A 155 2.83 32.93 -2.02
N VAL A 156 2.27 34.14 -1.89
CA VAL A 156 2.09 35.10 -3.02
C VAL A 156 3.41 35.75 -3.44
N GLU A 157 4.35 35.92 -2.50
CA GLU A 157 5.67 36.48 -2.77
C GLU A 157 6.65 35.40 -3.21
N ARG A 158 7.54 35.73 -4.16
CA ARG A 158 8.52 34.79 -4.68
C ARG A 158 9.42 34.25 -3.55
N PRO A 159 9.83 32.96 -3.58
CA PRO A 159 10.68 32.35 -2.54
C PRO A 159 11.98 33.12 -2.26
N ASP A 160 12.58 33.74 -3.28
CA ASP A 160 13.81 34.55 -3.16
C ASP A 160 13.64 35.84 -2.32
N ARG A 161 12.41 36.12 -1.88
CA ARG A 161 12.06 37.25 -1.01
C ARG A 161 11.28 36.83 0.25
N ASN A 162 11.05 35.53 0.44
CA ASN A 162 10.25 35.02 1.54
C ASN A 162 11.03 33.94 2.32
N LEU A 163 11.82 34.39 3.29
CA LEU A 163 12.65 33.54 4.14
C LEU A 163 11.84 32.49 4.93
N VAL A 164 10.54 32.74 5.17
CA VAL A 164 9.66 31.77 5.84
C VAL A 164 9.34 30.61 4.91
N LEU A 165 9.13 30.87 3.62
CA LEU A 165 8.94 29.81 2.63
C LEU A 165 10.22 29.04 2.37
N GLU A 166 11.37 29.72 2.28
CA GLU A 166 12.67 29.06 2.15
C GLU A 166 12.93 28.11 3.34
N TRP A 167 12.67 28.57 4.57
CA TRP A 167 12.74 27.73 5.76
C TRP A 167 11.71 26.60 5.72
N ALA A 168 10.45 26.88 5.33
CA ALA A 168 9.41 25.88 5.28
C ALA A 168 9.72 24.76 4.28
N ASP A 169 10.21 25.12 3.09
CA ASP A 169 10.49 24.21 1.99
C ASP A 169 11.73 23.33 2.24
N HIS A 170 12.79 23.89 2.83
CA HIS A 170 14.07 23.18 2.95
C HIS A 170 14.38 22.69 4.37
N VAL A 171 14.00 23.44 5.41
CA VAL A 171 14.34 23.11 6.80
C VAL A 171 13.20 22.38 7.49
N HIS A 172 11.98 22.93 7.43
CA HIS A 172 10.82 22.36 8.11
C HIS A 172 10.42 21.00 7.53
N VAL A 173 10.43 20.85 6.20
CA VAL A 173 10.18 19.56 5.53
C VAL A 173 11.14 18.49 6.04
N GLN A 174 12.45 18.75 5.98
CA GLN A 174 13.47 17.80 6.43
C GLN A 174 13.33 17.46 7.92
N GLN A 175 13.24 18.46 8.79
CA GLN A 175 13.11 18.26 10.23
C GLN A 175 11.86 17.46 10.62
N THR A 176 10.75 17.68 9.90
CA THR A 176 9.50 16.95 10.12
C THR A 176 9.66 15.49 9.72
N ILE A 177 10.23 15.21 8.55
CA ILE A 177 10.49 13.85 8.08
C ILE A 177 11.42 13.12 9.05
N ASP A 178 12.52 13.76 9.44
CA ASP A 178 13.51 13.20 10.36
C ASP A 178 12.91 12.89 11.71
N PHE A 179 12.08 13.78 12.25
CA PHE A 179 11.35 13.53 13.49
C PHE A 179 10.52 12.25 13.41
N PHE A 180 9.69 12.08 12.37
CA PHE A 180 8.85 10.89 12.25
C PHE A 180 9.63 9.61 11.96
N LYS A 181 10.77 9.69 11.27
CA LYS A 181 11.71 8.56 11.13
C LYS A 181 12.27 8.14 12.48
N MET A 182 12.73 9.08 13.30
CA MET A 182 13.23 8.77 14.65
C MET A 182 12.14 8.12 15.52
N GLN A 183 10.90 8.62 15.46
CA GLN A 183 9.79 7.99 16.19
C GLN A 183 9.51 6.56 15.72
N THR A 184 9.65 6.30 14.41
CA THR A 184 9.51 4.97 13.83
C THR A 184 10.63 4.04 14.30
N ASP A 185 11.88 4.49 14.24
CA ASP A 185 13.05 3.73 14.71
C ASP A 185 12.93 3.38 16.19
N GLU A 186 12.60 4.35 17.05
CA GLU A 186 12.43 4.13 18.48
C GLU A 186 11.34 3.08 18.77
N TYR A 187 10.19 3.18 18.09
CA TYR A 187 9.12 2.19 18.21
C TYR A 187 9.62 0.79 17.84
N TYR A 188 10.23 0.63 16.66
CA TYR A 188 10.68 -0.68 16.20
C TYR A 188 11.87 -1.25 16.96
N ASN A 189 12.71 -0.40 17.54
CA ASN A 189 13.72 -0.83 18.49
C ASN A 189 13.08 -1.41 19.76
N LYS A 190 12.00 -0.82 20.29
CA LYS A 190 11.27 -1.40 21.43
C LYS A 190 10.61 -2.72 21.05
N VAL A 191 10.00 -2.81 19.86
CA VAL A 191 9.44 -4.06 19.35
C VAL A 191 10.51 -5.15 19.22
N ALA A 192 11.68 -4.81 18.67
CA ALA A 192 12.79 -5.74 18.55
C ALA A 192 13.26 -6.27 19.90
N ILE A 193 13.44 -5.38 20.89
CA ILE A 193 13.82 -5.77 22.27
C ILE A 193 12.77 -6.71 22.86
N GLN A 194 11.48 -6.38 22.73
CA GLN A 194 10.39 -7.22 23.23
C GLN A 194 10.36 -8.60 22.57
N SER A 195 10.72 -8.69 21.28
CA SER A 195 10.83 -9.94 20.53
C SER A 195 12.18 -10.65 20.70
N GLY A 196 13.06 -10.20 21.60
CA GLY A 196 14.37 -10.82 21.82
C GLY A 196 15.36 -10.66 20.65
N LYS A 197 15.14 -9.69 19.77
CA LYS A 197 15.97 -9.43 18.58
C LYS A 197 17.03 -8.38 18.88
N ASN A 198 18.29 -8.73 18.65
CA ASN A 198 19.42 -7.85 18.85
C ASN A 198 19.85 -7.19 17.53
N ALA A 199 19.89 -5.86 17.52
CA ALA A 199 20.34 -5.05 16.39
C ALA A 199 19.66 -5.42 15.05
N PRO A 200 18.33 -5.18 14.93
CA PRO A 200 17.63 -5.34 13.66
C PRO A 200 18.22 -4.40 12.60
N SER A 201 18.19 -4.84 11.34
CA SER A 201 18.55 -4.02 10.18
C SER A 201 17.32 -3.46 9.48
N PHE A 202 16.18 -4.15 9.62
CA PHE A 202 14.92 -3.78 9.01
C PHE A 202 13.81 -3.68 10.05
N PHE A 203 12.82 -2.85 9.77
CA PHE A 203 11.48 -3.01 10.31
C PHE A 203 10.52 -3.42 9.19
N ALA A 204 9.60 -4.34 9.48
CA ALA A 204 8.65 -4.86 8.50
C ALA A 204 7.22 -4.41 8.80
N GLU A 205 6.53 -3.94 7.76
CA GLU A 205 5.11 -3.63 7.79
C GLU A 205 4.38 -4.23 6.59
N LYS A 206 3.17 -4.73 6.84
CA LYS A 206 2.23 -5.00 5.76
C LYS A 206 1.70 -3.68 5.20
N THR A 207 1.72 -3.56 3.89
CA THR A 207 1.18 -2.42 3.17
C THR A 207 0.22 -2.89 2.09
N GLN A 208 -0.75 -2.04 1.77
CA GLN A 208 -1.44 -2.15 0.50
C GLN A 208 -0.62 -1.40 -0.57
N PRO A 209 -0.77 -1.77 -1.86
CA PRO A 209 -0.18 -1.03 -2.97
C PRO A 209 -0.93 0.31 -3.20
N ASN A 210 -0.91 1.18 -2.19
CA ASN A 210 -1.63 2.46 -2.16
C ASN A 210 -0.68 3.62 -1.78
N MET A 211 -1.25 4.80 -1.58
CA MET A 211 -0.51 6.03 -1.24
C MET A 211 0.33 5.95 0.06
N HIS A 212 0.06 5.01 0.96
CA HIS A 212 0.82 4.87 2.21
C HIS A 212 2.19 4.24 1.97
N SER A 213 2.30 3.27 1.06
CA SER A 213 3.59 2.69 0.68
C SER A 213 4.46 3.65 -0.16
N GLU A 214 3.84 4.61 -0.87
CA GLU A 214 4.56 5.68 -1.58
C GLU A 214 5.38 6.57 -0.64
N GLY A 215 4.82 6.93 0.51
CA GLY A 215 5.50 7.78 1.48
C GLY A 215 6.83 7.18 1.96
N PHE A 216 6.95 5.85 2.02
CA PHE A 216 8.23 5.22 2.37
C PHE A 216 9.30 5.46 1.31
N TRP A 217 8.95 5.25 0.04
CA TRP A 217 9.86 5.49 -1.09
C TRP A 217 10.25 6.96 -1.24
N GLU A 218 9.37 7.86 -0.80
CA GLU A 218 9.67 9.29 -0.76
C GLU A 218 10.60 9.64 0.40
N PHE A 219 10.30 9.15 1.59
CA PHE A 219 10.97 9.60 2.81
C PHE A 219 12.27 8.86 3.09
N TYR A 220 12.38 7.58 2.78
CA TYR A 220 13.57 6.76 3.11
C TYR A 220 14.47 6.54 1.90
N SER A 221 15.77 6.55 2.13
CA SER A 221 16.79 6.33 1.10
C SER A 221 16.98 4.85 0.72
N ASP A 222 16.68 3.92 1.63
CA ASP A 222 16.94 2.49 1.46
C ASP A 222 15.72 1.60 1.79
N VAL A 223 14.64 1.78 1.02
CA VAL A 223 13.43 0.94 1.11
C VAL A 223 13.62 -0.38 0.37
N ARG A 224 13.06 -1.45 0.92
CA ARG A 224 12.84 -2.73 0.23
C ARG A 224 11.35 -3.04 0.25
N GLU A 225 10.81 -3.45 -0.89
CA GLU A 225 9.42 -3.91 -0.99
C GLU A 225 9.42 -5.34 -1.50
N ILE A 226 8.70 -6.23 -0.80
CA ILE A 226 8.36 -7.56 -1.27
C ILE A 226 6.89 -7.50 -1.66
N THR A 227 6.58 -7.70 -2.94
CA THR A 227 5.20 -7.81 -3.42
C THR A 227 4.84 -9.27 -3.60
N ILE A 228 3.93 -9.77 -2.77
CA ILE A 228 3.36 -11.11 -2.92
C ILE A 228 2.11 -11.04 -3.80
N VAL A 229 2.13 -11.85 -4.86
CA VAL A 229 1.02 -11.99 -5.81
C VAL A 229 0.47 -13.40 -5.69
N ARG A 230 -0.85 -13.52 -5.64
CA ARG A 230 -1.56 -14.80 -5.71
C ARG A 230 -2.36 -14.85 -7.00
N HIS A 231 -2.73 -16.03 -7.47
CA HIS A 231 -3.64 -16.15 -8.59
C HIS A 231 -4.96 -15.38 -8.30
N PRO A 232 -5.41 -14.48 -9.19
CA PRO A 232 -6.56 -13.61 -8.93
C PRO A 232 -7.84 -14.39 -8.62
N PHE A 233 -8.00 -15.58 -9.22
CA PHE A 233 -9.20 -16.38 -9.00
C PHE A 233 -9.17 -17.10 -7.64
N ASP A 234 -7.98 -17.48 -7.14
CA ASP A 234 -7.87 -18.03 -5.79
C ASP A 234 -8.06 -16.95 -4.71
N VAL A 235 -7.69 -15.70 -5.01
CA VAL A 235 -8.04 -14.54 -4.18
C VAL A 235 -9.57 -14.37 -4.13
N LEU A 236 -10.25 -14.42 -5.27
CA LEU A 236 -11.72 -14.34 -5.34
C LEU A 236 -12.39 -15.45 -4.50
N CYS A 237 -11.91 -16.69 -4.63
CA CYS A 237 -12.38 -17.82 -3.82
C CYS A 237 -12.19 -17.55 -2.32
N SER A 238 -11.00 -17.08 -1.92
CA SER A 238 -10.72 -16.82 -0.51
C SER A 238 -11.57 -15.69 0.06
N VAL A 239 -11.84 -14.63 -0.72
CA VAL A 239 -12.72 -13.54 -0.27
C VAL A 239 -14.14 -14.06 -0.08
N ARG A 240 -14.70 -14.76 -1.07
CA ARG A 240 -16.06 -15.30 -1.00
C ARG A 240 -16.25 -16.30 0.13
N ALA A 241 -15.21 -17.09 0.44
CA ALA A 241 -15.22 -18.02 1.55
C ALA A 241 -15.15 -17.33 2.92
N LEU A 242 -14.24 -16.34 3.08
CA LEU A 242 -14.08 -15.64 4.36
C LEU A 242 -15.27 -14.72 4.68
N PHE A 243 -15.85 -14.12 3.66
CA PHE A 243 -16.92 -13.13 3.78
C PHE A 243 -18.19 -13.63 3.07
N SER A 244 -18.61 -14.85 3.40
CA SER A 244 -19.75 -15.54 2.77
C SER A 244 -21.06 -14.75 2.82
N GLU A 245 -21.23 -13.93 3.87
CA GLU A 245 -22.43 -13.13 4.10
C GLU A 245 -22.45 -11.81 3.31
N VAL A 246 -21.32 -11.39 2.72
CA VAL A 246 -21.24 -10.12 2.00
C VAL A 246 -21.65 -10.34 0.54
N ALA A 247 -22.88 -9.94 0.20
CA ALA A 247 -23.45 -10.13 -1.13
C ALA A 247 -22.61 -9.50 -2.26
N LEU A 248 -21.99 -8.34 -2.02
CA LEU A 248 -21.13 -7.65 -2.98
C LEU A 248 -20.02 -8.57 -3.53
N TYR A 249 -19.42 -9.42 -2.71
CA TYR A 249 -18.30 -10.26 -3.15
C TYR A 249 -18.70 -11.41 -4.11
N LYS A 250 -20.01 -11.62 -4.29
CA LYS A 250 -20.57 -12.61 -5.22
C LYS A 250 -20.95 -12.00 -6.57
N THR A 251 -20.77 -10.70 -6.77
CA THR A 251 -21.17 -10.01 -8.01
C THR A 251 -20.02 -9.86 -9.00
N ASP A 252 -20.37 -9.65 -10.28
CA ASP A 252 -19.43 -9.29 -11.35
C ASP A 252 -18.72 -7.95 -11.05
N GLU A 253 -19.42 -7.03 -10.37
CA GLU A 253 -18.86 -5.74 -9.95
C GLU A 253 -17.62 -5.94 -9.07
N TYR A 254 -17.67 -6.91 -8.14
CA TYR A 254 -16.51 -7.20 -7.30
C TYR A 254 -15.35 -7.83 -8.08
N ILE A 255 -15.63 -8.65 -9.10
CA ILE A 255 -14.59 -9.21 -9.98
C ILE A 255 -13.83 -8.06 -10.68
N HIS A 256 -14.55 -7.07 -11.19
CA HIS A 256 -13.95 -5.88 -11.80
C HIS A 256 -13.19 -5.01 -10.79
N ALA A 257 -13.74 -4.82 -9.58
CA ALA A 257 -13.07 -4.09 -8.50
C ALA A 257 -11.76 -4.78 -8.06
N LEU A 258 -11.77 -6.11 -7.98
CA LEU A 258 -10.57 -6.90 -7.68
C LEU A 258 -9.53 -6.75 -8.81
N ASN A 259 -9.94 -6.82 -10.09
CA ASN A 259 -9.04 -6.58 -11.21
C ASN A 259 -8.43 -5.17 -11.18
N LEU A 260 -9.20 -4.14 -10.81
CA LEU A 260 -8.66 -2.79 -10.61
C LEU A 260 -7.56 -2.76 -9.53
N GLY A 261 -7.70 -3.56 -8.48
CA GLY A 261 -6.64 -3.76 -7.49
C GLY A 261 -5.37 -4.35 -8.09
N TYR A 262 -5.48 -5.36 -8.95
CA TYR A 262 -4.34 -5.95 -9.67
C TYR A 262 -3.70 -4.95 -10.63
N GLU A 263 -4.47 -4.22 -11.42
CA GLU A 263 -3.96 -3.21 -12.36
C GLU A 263 -3.14 -2.14 -11.62
N ARG A 264 -3.62 -1.67 -10.46
CA ARG A 264 -2.87 -0.72 -9.60
C ARG A 264 -1.59 -1.31 -9.05
N MET A 265 -1.62 -2.56 -8.60
CA MET A 265 -0.43 -3.27 -8.12
C MET A 265 0.60 -3.43 -9.24
N LEU A 266 0.18 -3.90 -10.42
CA LEU A 266 1.04 -4.13 -11.58
C LEU A 266 1.66 -2.83 -12.11
N ALA A 267 0.90 -1.74 -12.17
CA ALA A 267 1.43 -0.43 -12.53
C ALA A 267 2.59 0.00 -11.63
N ARG A 268 2.52 -0.28 -10.33
CA ARG A 268 3.60 0.04 -9.38
C ARG A 268 4.84 -0.84 -9.56
N LEU A 269 4.65 -2.10 -9.94
CA LEU A 269 5.74 -3.04 -10.20
C LEU A 269 6.56 -2.65 -11.43
N GLU A 270 5.96 -1.92 -12.38
CA GLU A 270 6.63 -1.45 -13.59
C GLU A 270 7.45 -0.16 -13.35
N LEU A 271 7.44 0.41 -12.14
CA LEU A 271 8.21 1.61 -11.82
C LEU A 271 9.70 1.27 -11.66
N PRO A 272 10.59 1.79 -12.53
CA PRO A 272 11.97 1.31 -12.65
C PRO A 272 12.86 1.65 -11.46
N GLU A 273 12.51 2.66 -10.66
CA GLU A 273 13.34 3.14 -9.54
C GLU A 273 13.14 2.33 -8.25
N ARG A 274 12.19 1.38 -8.22
CA ARG A 274 11.88 0.62 -7.00
C ARG A 274 12.70 -0.63 -6.86
N ARG A 275 13.32 -0.78 -5.69
CA ARG A 275 13.87 -2.05 -5.22
C ARG A 275 12.74 -2.95 -4.71
N ASN A 276 12.01 -3.54 -5.66
CA ASN A 276 10.90 -4.44 -5.40
C ASN A 276 11.27 -5.88 -5.77
N LYS A 277 10.90 -6.84 -4.91
CA LYS A 277 10.95 -8.26 -5.19
C LYS A 277 9.54 -8.83 -5.28
N VAL A 278 9.16 -9.29 -6.48
CA VAL A 278 7.92 -10.02 -6.68
C VAL A 278 8.12 -11.49 -6.28
N ILE A 279 7.18 -12.04 -5.53
CA ILE A 279 7.06 -13.48 -5.28
C ILE A 279 5.63 -13.94 -5.56
N LEU A 280 5.49 -15.21 -5.92
CA LEU A 280 4.20 -15.87 -6.05
C LEU A 280 3.83 -16.53 -4.73
N TYR A 281 2.57 -16.42 -4.34
CA TYR A 281 2.00 -17.15 -3.21
C TYR A 281 2.16 -18.65 -3.43
N GLU A 282 1.96 -19.11 -4.66
CA GLU A 282 2.08 -20.51 -5.07
C GLU A 282 3.50 -21.05 -4.85
N ASP A 283 4.53 -20.24 -5.13
CA ASP A 283 5.94 -20.57 -4.84
C ASP A 283 6.22 -20.56 -3.33
N LEU A 284 5.56 -19.67 -2.57
CA LEU A 284 5.71 -19.61 -1.11
C LEU A 284 5.14 -20.87 -0.44
N ILE A 285 4.03 -21.40 -0.95
CA ILE A 285 3.42 -22.63 -0.46
C ILE A 285 4.21 -23.86 -0.92
N SER A 286 4.43 -24.01 -2.22
CA SER A 286 5.02 -25.23 -2.80
C SER A 286 6.52 -25.37 -2.54
N SER A 287 7.23 -24.26 -2.38
CA SER A 287 8.70 -24.21 -2.28
C SER A 287 9.17 -23.21 -1.22
N GLN A 288 8.58 -23.27 -0.02
CA GLN A 288 8.79 -22.28 1.05
C GLN A 288 10.27 -22.02 1.37
N HIS A 289 11.09 -23.07 1.51
CA HIS A 289 12.52 -22.95 1.80
C HIS A 289 13.29 -22.17 0.72
N ASP A 290 13.08 -22.51 -0.56
CA ASP A 290 13.75 -21.85 -1.67
C ASP A 290 13.27 -20.41 -1.85
N THR A 291 11.96 -20.18 -1.70
CA THR A 291 11.36 -18.84 -1.78
C THR A 291 11.93 -17.92 -0.70
N MET A 292 11.99 -18.37 0.56
CA MET A 292 12.58 -17.59 1.66
C MET A 292 14.08 -17.40 1.50
N ALA A 293 14.82 -18.41 1.04
CA ALA A 293 16.24 -18.30 0.71
C ALA A 293 16.51 -17.20 -0.34
N HIS A 294 15.63 -17.05 -1.33
CA HIS A 294 15.71 -16.00 -2.33
C HIS A 294 15.40 -14.62 -1.75
N LEU A 295 14.44 -14.53 -0.84
CA LEU A 295 14.11 -13.28 -0.16
C LEU A 295 15.24 -12.81 0.75
N PHE A 296 15.85 -13.68 1.55
CA PHE A 296 16.98 -13.30 2.40
C PHE A 296 18.18 -12.78 1.59
N ARG A 297 18.48 -13.40 0.43
CA ARG A 297 19.48 -12.87 -0.50
C ARG A 297 19.11 -11.50 -1.06
N PHE A 298 17.83 -11.27 -1.38
CA PHE A 298 17.37 -9.95 -1.82
C PHE A 298 17.50 -8.88 -0.74
N LEU A 299 17.29 -9.26 0.53
CA LEU A 299 17.41 -8.38 1.68
C LEU A 299 18.85 -8.19 2.18
N ASP A 300 19.81 -8.94 1.62
CA ASP A 300 21.20 -8.96 2.06
C ASP A 300 21.33 -9.33 3.55
N VAL A 301 20.62 -10.39 3.95
CA VAL A 301 20.68 -10.98 5.30
C VAL A 301 20.99 -12.47 5.22
N ASP A 302 21.56 -13.00 6.30
CA ASP A 302 21.89 -14.43 6.41
C ASP A 302 20.65 -15.32 6.30
N GLN A 303 20.85 -16.56 5.86
CA GLN A 303 19.80 -17.55 5.95
C GLN A 303 19.63 -18.01 7.40
N VAL A 304 18.38 -18.21 7.81
CA VAL A 304 18.03 -18.79 9.11
C VAL A 304 17.08 -19.95 8.92
N ASP A 305 17.14 -20.90 9.84
CA ASP A 305 16.12 -21.94 9.92
C ASP A 305 14.86 -21.37 10.58
N PHE A 306 13.74 -21.43 9.87
CA PHE A 306 12.44 -20.96 10.32
C PHE A 306 11.46 -22.11 10.59
N SER A 307 11.94 -23.37 10.58
CA SER A 307 11.13 -24.56 10.87
C SER A 307 10.42 -24.50 12.24
N THR A 308 11.06 -23.87 13.23
CA THR A 308 10.52 -23.69 14.60
C THR A 308 9.46 -22.58 14.70
N SER A 309 9.35 -21.69 13.71
CA SER A 309 8.38 -20.58 13.73
C SER A 309 6.98 -20.97 13.26
N LEU A 310 6.80 -22.22 12.79
CA LEU A 310 5.55 -22.70 12.20
C LEU A 310 4.50 -23.17 13.21
N GLU A 311 4.73 -23.08 14.52
CA GLU A 311 3.69 -23.36 15.52
C GLU A 311 2.43 -22.56 15.19
N ILE A 312 1.30 -23.27 15.03
CA ILE A 312 0.03 -22.73 14.55
C ILE A 312 -0.44 -21.72 15.61
N ASP A 313 -0.50 -20.45 15.22
CA ASP A 313 -1.16 -19.43 16.02
C ASP A 313 -2.64 -19.77 15.98
N ALA A 314 -3.26 -20.11 17.12
CA ALA A 314 -4.66 -20.49 17.19
C ALA A 314 -5.61 -19.41 16.60
N ASN A 315 -5.14 -18.16 16.48
CA ASN A 315 -5.89 -17.07 15.83
C ASN A 315 -5.76 -17.06 14.29
N ALA A 316 -4.73 -17.71 13.72
CA ALA A 316 -4.55 -17.83 12.27
C ALA A 316 -5.65 -18.69 11.61
N ASP A 317 -6.21 -19.65 12.36
CA ASP A 317 -7.28 -20.55 11.90
C ASP A 317 -8.52 -19.79 11.41
N SER A 318 -8.86 -18.66 12.04
CA SER A 318 -10.01 -17.84 11.65
C SER A 318 -9.92 -17.22 10.26
N HIS A 319 -8.71 -17.12 9.70
CA HIS A 319 -8.46 -16.57 8.37
C HIS A 319 -8.00 -17.61 7.36
N MET A 320 -7.87 -18.88 7.72
CA MET A 320 -7.60 -19.95 6.77
C MET A 320 -8.91 -20.38 6.11
N THR A 321 -8.99 -20.26 4.78
CA THR A 321 -10.20 -20.61 4.02
C THR A 321 -10.05 -21.92 3.23
N SER A 322 -8.88 -22.57 3.29
CA SER A 322 -8.60 -23.89 2.73
C SER A 322 -8.32 -24.89 3.85
N ALA A 323 -8.51 -26.18 3.57
CA ALA A 323 -8.28 -27.24 4.54
C ALA A 323 -6.79 -27.41 4.91
N ASP A 324 -5.92 -27.07 3.96
CA ASP A 324 -4.45 -27.14 4.09
C ASP A 324 -3.79 -26.12 3.12
N PRO A 325 -2.47 -25.89 3.23
CA PRO A 325 -1.75 -25.00 2.34
C PRO A 325 -1.82 -25.40 0.85
N ASP A 326 -1.73 -26.69 0.51
CA ASP A 326 -1.68 -27.14 -0.88
C ASP A 326 -3.06 -27.00 -1.54
N SER A 327 -4.15 -27.28 -0.81
CA SER A 327 -5.52 -27.04 -1.29
C SER A 327 -5.88 -25.56 -1.44
N SER A 328 -4.98 -24.64 -1.11
CA SER A 328 -5.18 -23.21 -1.34
C SER A 328 -4.78 -22.75 -2.75
N VAL A 329 -4.02 -23.57 -3.49
CA VAL A 329 -3.48 -23.24 -4.82
C VAL A 329 -4.31 -23.91 -5.90
N GLY A 330 -4.84 -23.14 -6.85
CA GLY A 330 -5.62 -23.67 -7.97
C GLY A 330 -7.05 -24.11 -7.62
N ARG A 331 -7.51 -23.89 -6.38
CA ARG A 331 -8.87 -24.22 -5.91
C ARG A 331 -9.98 -23.55 -6.72
N TRP A 332 -9.68 -22.43 -7.38
CA TRP A 332 -10.63 -21.74 -8.24
C TRP A 332 -11.23 -22.62 -9.34
N LYS A 333 -10.54 -23.68 -9.76
CA LYS A 333 -11.02 -24.62 -10.78
C LYS A 333 -12.27 -25.35 -10.33
N ASP A 334 -12.36 -25.62 -9.03
CA ASP A 334 -13.45 -26.37 -8.40
C ASP A 334 -14.45 -25.45 -7.69
N ASP A 335 -13.96 -24.36 -7.08
CA ASP A 335 -14.75 -23.48 -6.22
C ASP A 335 -15.54 -22.40 -6.97
N LEU A 336 -15.08 -21.98 -8.15
CA LEU A 336 -15.80 -20.99 -8.97
C LEU A 336 -16.73 -21.70 -9.95
N SER A 337 -17.95 -21.18 -10.07
CA SER A 337 -18.87 -21.59 -11.13
C SER A 337 -18.26 -21.33 -12.51
N LEU A 338 -18.66 -22.09 -13.54
CA LEU A 338 -18.19 -21.85 -14.91
C LEU A 338 -18.46 -20.41 -15.37
N GLN A 339 -19.59 -19.84 -14.97
CA GLN A 339 -19.92 -18.45 -15.28
C GLN A 339 -18.94 -17.47 -14.63
N ASP A 340 -18.64 -17.64 -13.33
CA ASP A 340 -17.66 -16.82 -12.63
C ASP A 340 -16.26 -16.94 -13.24
N GLN A 341 -15.86 -18.15 -13.65
CA GLN A 341 -14.58 -18.39 -14.31
C GLN A 341 -14.50 -17.62 -15.63
N GLU A 342 -15.54 -17.64 -16.46
CA GLU A 342 -15.56 -16.89 -17.73
C GLU A 342 -15.57 -15.37 -17.50
N THR A 343 -16.37 -14.87 -16.56
CA THR A 343 -16.36 -13.44 -16.19
C THR A 343 -14.98 -13.01 -15.69
N ALA A 344 -14.35 -13.82 -14.83
CA ALA A 344 -13.03 -13.53 -14.31
C ALA A 344 -11.96 -13.60 -15.41
N LYS A 345 -11.98 -14.58 -16.31
CA LYS A 345 -11.05 -14.65 -17.46
C LYS A 345 -11.15 -13.39 -18.32
N ALA A 346 -12.36 -12.96 -18.63
CA ALA A 346 -12.59 -11.73 -19.41
C ALA A 346 -12.05 -10.49 -18.68
N ALA A 347 -12.31 -10.37 -17.37
CA ALA A 347 -11.88 -9.22 -16.58
C ALA A 347 -10.35 -9.17 -16.39
N PHE A 348 -9.70 -10.31 -16.12
CA PHE A 348 -8.30 -10.38 -15.72
C PHE A 348 -7.31 -10.63 -16.87
N SER A 349 -7.77 -10.88 -18.11
CA SER A 349 -6.89 -11.24 -19.24
C SER A 349 -5.70 -10.27 -19.40
N ALA A 350 -5.92 -8.97 -19.33
CA ALA A 350 -4.84 -7.97 -19.42
C ALA A 350 -3.86 -8.03 -18.23
N SER A 351 -4.39 -8.00 -17.01
CA SER A 351 -3.62 -8.14 -15.75
C SER A 351 -2.76 -9.40 -15.74
N VAL A 352 -3.32 -10.53 -16.15
CA VAL A 352 -2.64 -11.83 -16.17
C VAL A 352 -1.51 -11.86 -17.21
N LYS A 353 -1.71 -11.30 -18.41
CA LYS A 353 -0.63 -11.14 -19.39
C LYS A 353 0.49 -10.22 -18.89
N ARG A 354 0.14 -9.18 -18.12
CA ARG A 354 1.14 -8.30 -17.48
C ARG A 354 1.91 -9.04 -16.40
N LEU A 355 1.20 -9.79 -15.55
CA LEU A 355 1.82 -10.57 -14.47
C LEU A 355 2.78 -11.63 -15.01
N GLY A 356 2.43 -12.37 -16.07
CA GLY A 356 3.31 -13.35 -16.70
C GLY A 356 4.61 -12.74 -17.27
N ARG A 357 4.58 -11.46 -17.69
CA ARG A 357 5.79 -10.73 -18.11
C ARG A 357 6.68 -10.34 -16.93
N LEU A 358 6.07 -9.95 -15.80
CA LEU A 358 6.78 -9.54 -14.59
C LEU A 358 7.29 -10.73 -13.75
N SER A 359 6.61 -11.87 -13.83
CA SER A 359 6.96 -13.12 -13.15
C SER A 359 6.87 -14.28 -14.13
N PRO A 360 7.98 -14.66 -14.79
CA PRO A 360 7.98 -15.73 -15.80
C PRO A 360 7.57 -17.12 -15.28
N ARG A 361 7.56 -17.32 -13.96
CA ARG A 361 7.07 -18.56 -13.32
C ARG A 361 5.55 -18.57 -13.12
N PHE A 362 4.88 -17.44 -13.32
CA PHE A 362 3.44 -17.36 -13.16
C PHE A 362 2.75 -18.11 -14.29
N ASP A 363 2.03 -19.17 -13.92
CA ASP A 363 1.16 -19.93 -14.81
C ASP A 363 -0.30 -19.57 -14.51
N PRO A 364 -1.03 -18.96 -15.47
CA PRO A 364 -2.46 -18.69 -15.31
C PRO A 364 -3.30 -19.98 -15.27
N GLY A 365 -2.81 -21.10 -15.81
CA GLY A 365 -3.57 -22.35 -15.87
C GLY A 365 -4.76 -22.31 -16.84
N TYR A 366 -4.81 -21.34 -17.75
CA TYR A 366 -5.76 -21.21 -18.86
C TYR A 366 -5.17 -20.36 -19.99
N ASP A 367 -5.74 -20.44 -21.20
CA ASP A 367 -5.29 -19.66 -22.36
C ASP A 367 -5.64 -18.17 -22.20
N VAL A 368 -4.64 -17.29 -22.33
CA VAL A 368 -4.78 -15.84 -22.03
C VAL A 368 -4.74 -14.96 -23.27
#